data_AF-G5NL86-F1
#
_entry.id   AF-G5NL86-F1
#
_cell.length_a   1.000
_cell.length_b   1.000
_cell.length_c   1.000
_cell.angle_alpha   90.00
_cell.angle_beta   90.00
_cell.angle_gamma   90.00
#
_symmetry.space_group_name_H-M   'P 1'
#
loop_
_entity.id
_entity.type
_entity.pdbx_description
1 polymer ?
#
loop_
_entity_poly.entity_id
_entity_poly.type
_entity_poly.pdbx_seq_one_letter_code
_entity_poly.pdbx_strand_id
1 'polypeptide(L)'
;FDMNYSADGEYQVQFVATDTAGNRVESAITTVTIDSQIAVFDIDEDSLPALSNNRALSVSGVGEAGSQVSIFVDGKLVNVVMVEADGTWRARADTAAR
;
A
#
# COMPACT_ATOMS: atom_id res chain seq x y z
N PHE A 1 -9.54 18.69 21.23
CA PHE A 1 -9.57 17.26 20.88
C PHE A 1 -8.19 16.96 20.33
N ASP A 2 -7.37 16.28 21.12
CA ASP A 2 -5.97 16.02 20.81
C ASP A 2 -5.89 14.87 19.80
N MET A 3 -5.50 15.17 18.56
CA MET A 3 -5.37 14.19 17.48
C MET A 3 -3.93 13.68 17.44
N ASN A 4 -3.53 12.92 18.46
CA ASN A 4 -2.36 12.07 18.33
C ASN A 4 -2.73 10.93 17.38
N TYR A 5 -2.45 11.13 16.09
CA TYR A 5 -2.25 10.02 15.17
C TYR A 5 -1.11 9.18 15.75
N SER A 6 -1.46 8.04 16.32
CA SER A 6 -0.55 6.96 16.70
C SER A 6 0.44 6.71 15.56
N ALA A 7 1.74 6.71 15.89
CA ALA A 7 2.78 6.22 14.99
C ALA A 7 2.45 4.79 14.53
N ASP A 8 2.90 4.39 13.35
CA ASP A 8 2.73 3.00 12.89
C ASP A 8 3.25 2.01 13.95
N GLY A 9 2.58 0.87 14.11
CA GLY A 9 2.91 -0.14 15.11
C GLY A 9 1.73 -0.96 15.59
N GLU A 10 2.01 -1.85 16.55
CA GLU A 10 1.01 -2.70 17.19
C GLU A 10 0.41 -2.04 18.45
N TYR A 11 -0.91 -2.14 18.58
CA TYR A 11 -1.70 -1.55 19.66
C TYR A 11 -2.61 -2.61 20.28
N GLN A 12 -2.63 -2.66 21.61
CA GLN A 12 -3.58 -3.49 22.35
C GLN A 12 -4.83 -2.69 22.69
N VAL A 13 -5.98 -3.20 22.28
CA VAL A 13 -7.29 -2.58 22.49
C VAL A 13 -8.10 -3.44 23.46
N GLN A 14 -8.64 -2.79 24.50
CA GLN A 14 -9.53 -3.40 25.49
C GLN A 14 -10.69 -2.45 25.79
N PHE A 15 -11.88 -2.98 25.96
CA PHE A 15 -13.07 -2.22 26.34
C PHE A 15 -13.44 -2.52 27.78
N VAL A 16 -13.79 -1.48 28.54
CA VAL A 16 -14.25 -1.58 29.93
C VAL A 16 -15.61 -0.93 30.04
N ALA A 17 -16.60 -1.66 30.55
CA ALA A 17 -17.91 -1.13 30.86
C ALA A 17 -18.07 -0.97 32.37
N THR A 18 -18.73 0.11 32.81
CA THR A 18 -19.06 0.35 34.21
C THR A 18 -20.50 0.83 34.29
N ASP A 19 -21.34 0.18 35.10
CA ASP A 19 -22.72 0.62 35.30
C ASP A 19 -22.85 1.71 36.40
N THR A 20 -24.06 2.25 36.60
CA THR A 20 -24.31 3.32 37.59
C THR A 20 -24.10 2.86 39.04
N ALA A 21 -24.22 1.56 39.31
CA ALA A 21 -23.97 0.99 40.64
C ALA A 21 -22.47 0.71 40.89
N GLY A 22 -21.64 0.81 39.85
CA GLY A 22 -20.19 0.61 39.90
C GLY A 22 -19.72 -0.79 39.49
N ASN A 23 -20.59 -1.66 38.98
CA ASN A 23 -20.18 -2.97 38.48
C ASN A 23 -19.34 -2.82 37.22
N ARG A 24 -18.24 -3.58 37.12
CA ARG A 24 -17.29 -3.55 36.01
C ARG A 24 -17.21 -4.88 35.26
N VAL A 25 -17.08 -4.78 33.95
CA VAL A 25 -16.73 -5.90 33.06
C VAL A 25 -15.74 -5.42 32.01
N GLU A 26 -14.80 -6.30 31.64
CA GLU A 26 -13.77 -6.04 30.64
C GLU A 26 -13.94 -6.99 29.45
N SER A 27 -13.60 -6.54 28.25
CA SER A 27 -13.48 -7.39 27.07
C SER A 27 -12.16 -8.16 27.07
N ALA A 28 -12.04 -9.17 26.19
CA ALA A 28 -10.73 -9.68 25.80
C ALA A 28 -9.89 -8.56 25.15
N ILE A 29 -8.56 -8.69 25.25
CA ILE A 29 -7.61 -7.82 24.55
C ILE A 29 -7.51 -8.25 23.09
N THR A 30 -7.54 -7.28 22.17
CA THR A 30 -7.29 -7.48 20.74
C THR A 30 -6.10 -6.65 20.30
N THR A 31 -5.22 -7.23 19.49
CA THR A 31 -4.12 -6.50 18.84
C THR A 31 -4.60 -5.91 17.51
N VAL A 32 -4.28 -4.64 17.30
CA VAL A 32 -4.50 -3.90 16.05
C VAL A 32 -3.17 -3.35 15.58
N THR A 33 -2.85 -3.54 14.31
CA THR A 33 -1.67 -2.92 13.69
C THR A 33 -2.12 -1.70 12.90
N ILE A 34 -1.49 -0.56 13.18
CA ILE A 34 -1.63 0.65 12.37
C ILE A 34 -0.41 0.71 11.46
N ASP A 35 -0.68 0.75 10.16
CA ASP A 35 0.33 0.93 9.13
C ASP A 35 -0.22 1.93 8.11
N SER A 36 0.37 3.12 8.09
CA SER A 36 -0.09 4.25 7.30
C SER A 36 0.92 4.70 6.25
N GLN A 37 2.07 4.02 6.15
CA GLN A 37 3.17 4.40 5.28
C GLN A 37 3.44 3.31 4.25
N ILE A 38 3.91 3.72 3.08
CA ILE A 38 4.61 2.82 2.16
C ILE A 38 6.09 3.07 2.40
N ALA A 39 6.78 2.13 3.04
CA ALA A 39 8.19 2.24 3.40
C ALA A 39 9.13 2.01 2.21
N VAL A 40 8.70 1.21 1.23
CA VAL A 40 9.49 0.88 0.03
C VAL A 40 8.66 1.09 -1.22
N PHE A 41 9.10 2.01 -2.08
CA PHE A 41 8.60 2.15 -3.44
C PHE A 41 9.64 2.84 -4.32
N ASP A 42 10.07 2.19 -5.39
CA ASP A 42 10.98 2.75 -6.38
C ASP A 42 10.74 2.16 -7.77
N ILE A 43 11.10 2.89 -8.81
CA ILE A 43 10.97 2.49 -10.22
C ILE A 43 12.38 2.38 -10.81
N ASP A 44 12.63 1.30 -11.54
CA ASP A 44 13.80 1.17 -12.39
C ASP A 44 13.63 2.08 -13.63
N GLU A 45 14.07 3.33 -13.55
CA GLU A 45 13.91 4.32 -14.63
C GLU A 45 14.60 3.87 -15.94
N ASP A 46 15.66 3.06 -15.85
CA ASP A 46 16.36 2.51 -17.01
C ASP A 46 15.52 1.47 -17.78
N SER A 47 14.42 0.98 -17.19
CA SER A 47 13.46 0.12 -17.88
C SER A 47 12.67 0.85 -18.97
N LEU A 48 12.63 2.19 -18.94
CA LEU A 48 11.89 3.02 -19.88
C LEU A 48 12.81 3.73 -20.89
N PRO A 49 12.64 3.48 -22.20
CA PRO A 49 13.46 4.16 -23.22
C PRO A 49 13.01 5.61 -23.45
N ALA A 50 13.97 6.51 -23.69
CA ALA A 50 13.69 7.91 -24.05
C ALA A 50 12.98 8.06 -25.42
N LEU A 51 13.21 7.12 -26.35
CA LEU A 51 12.56 7.04 -27.66
C LEU A 51 12.26 5.57 -27.98
N SER A 52 11.04 5.26 -28.38
CA SER A 52 10.61 3.91 -28.73
C SER A 52 9.64 3.93 -29.91
N ASN A 53 9.76 2.95 -30.80
CA ASN A 53 8.75 2.64 -31.82
C ASN A 53 7.76 1.53 -31.36
N ASN A 54 7.99 0.95 -30.17
CA ASN A 54 7.10 -0.03 -29.55
C ASN A 54 6.18 0.68 -28.54
N ARG A 55 4.89 0.39 -28.63
CA ARG A 55 3.85 0.95 -27.74
C ARG A 55 3.70 0.19 -26.43
N ALA A 56 4.21 -1.03 -26.34
CA ALA A 56 4.19 -1.86 -25.14
C ALA A 56 5.54 -1.78 -24.40
N LEU A 57 5.67 -0.80 -23.52
CA LEU A 57 6.88 -0.59 -22.74
C LEU A 57 6.93 -1.57 -21.56
N SER A 58 8.12 -2.08 -21.24
CA SER A 58 8.34 -2.79 -19.98
C SER A 58 8.68 -1.77 -18.91
N VAL A 59 8.14 -1.94 -17.71
CA VAL A 59 8.53 -1.17 -16.53
C VAL A 59 8.69 -2.11 -15.35
N SER A 60 9.65 -1.83 -14.48
CA SER A 60 9.92 -2.61 -13.28
C SER A 60 10.33 -1.72 -12.12
N GLY A 61 10.34 -2.30 -10.93
CA GLY A 61 10.76 -1.60 -9.72
C GLY A 61 10.70 -2.48 -8.50
N VAL A 62 10.75 -1.83 -7.34
CA VAL A 62 10.60 -2.47 -6.03
C VAL A 62 9.47 -1.82 -5.24
N GLY A 63 8.88 -2.57 -4.32
CA GLY A 63 7.86 -2.08 -3.42
C GLY A 63 7.66 -3.01 -2.23
N GLU A 64 6.71 -2.67 -1.37
CA GLU A 64 6.26 -3.57 -0.32
C GLU A 64 5.50 -4.77 -0.89
N ALA A 65 5.88 -5.98 -0.47
CA ALA A 65 5.25 -7.22 -0.93
C ALA A 65 3.74 -7.20 -0.70
N GLY A 66 2.97 -7.57 -1.72
CA GLY A 66 1.51 -7.55 -1.66
C GLY A 66 0.87 -6.17 -1.81
N SER A 67 1.65 -5.09 -1.95
CA SER A 67 1.13 -3.78 -2.35
C SER A 67 0.82 -3.74 -3.85
N GLN A 68 -0.02 -2.79 -4.23
CA GLN A 68 -0.48 -2.62 -5.61
C GLN A 68 0.25 -1.46 -6.30
N VAL A 69 0.74 -1.70 -7.52
CA VAL A 69 1.33 -0.68 -8.39
C VAL A 69 0.37 -0.38 -9.52
N SER A 70 -0.12 0.86 -9.56
CA SER A 70 -0.98 1.36 -10.64
C SER A 70 -0.16 2.15 -11.66
N ILE A 71 -0.29 1.78 -12.94
CA ILE A 71 0.50 2.35 -14.02
C ILE A 71 -0.41 3.20 -14.88
N PHE A 72 -0.05 4.48 -15.02
CA PHE A 72 -0.77 5.45 -15.82
C PHE A 72 0.08 5.91 -17.00
N VAL A 73 -0.55 6.03 -18.17
CA VAL A 73 0.02 6.68 -19.35
C VAL A 73 -0.92 7.81 -19.73
N ASP A 74 -0.39 9.03 -19.85
CA ASP A 74 -1.17 10.25 -20.14
C ASP A 74 -2.39 10.42 -19.21
N GLY A 75 -2.24 10.05 -17.94
CA GLY A 75 -3.30 10.12 -16.92
C GLY A 75 -4.36 9.01 -17.00
N LYS A 76 -4.28 8.09 -17.97
CA LYS A 76 -5.17 6.92 -18.07
C LYS A 76 -4.53 5.72 -17.39
N LEU A 77 -5.29 5.02 -16.54
CA LEU A 77 -4.86 3.75 -15.96
C LEU A 77 -4.75 2.71 -17.07
N VAL A 78 -3.55 2.17 -17.29
CA VAL A 78 -3.27 1.18 -18.34
C VAL A 78 -2.97 -0.21 -17.78
N ASN A 79 -2.47 -0.29 -16.55
CA ASN A 79 -2.19 -1.57 -15.91
C ASN A 79 -2.17 -1.43 -14.37
N VAL A 80 -2.42 -2.55 -13.70
CA VAL A 80 -2.30 -2.70 -12.26
C VAL A 80 -1.60 -4.03 -12.00
N VAL A 81 -0.50 -3.99 -11.25
CA VAL A 81 0.28 -5.18 -10.89
C VAL A 81 0.49 -5.24 -9.38
N MET A 82 0.69 -6.44 -8.85
CA MET A 82 1.04 -6.64 -7.44
C MET A 82 2.56 -6.70 -7.31
N VAL A 83 3.08 -6.19 -6.20
CA VAL A 83 4.45 -6.47 -5.79
C VAL A 83 4.54 -7.89 -5.29
N GLU A 84 5.51 -8.64 -5.82
CA GLU A 84 5.75 -10.03 -5.47
C GLU A 84 6.27 -10.16 -4.04
N ALA A 85 6.28 -11.39 -3.51
CA ALA A 85 6.74 -11.67 -2.15
C ALA A 85 8.22 -11.28 -1.91
N ASP A 86 9.03 -11.19 -2.97
CA ASP A 86 10.43 -10.77 -2.92
C ASP A 86 10.61 -9.24 -3.01
N GLY A 87 9.52 -8.47 -3.06
CA GLY A 87 9.53 -7.01 -3.15
C GLY A 87 9.73 -6.48 -4.55
N THR A 88 9.83 -7.32 -5.59
CA THR A 88 9.96 -6.88 -6.98
C THR A 88 8.62 -6.84 -7.69
N TRP A 89 8.52 -5.99 -8.72
CA TRP A 89 7.39 -6.01 -9.63
C TRP A 89 7.85 -5.71 -11.06
N ARG A 90 7.11 -6.25 -12.04
CA ARG A 90 7.33 -6.00 -13.47
C ARG A 90 5.99 -5.95 -14.19
N ALA A 91 5.85 -5.02 -15.12
CA ALA A 91 4.61 -4.85 -15.86
C ALA A 91 4.85 -4.31 -17.28
N ARG A 92 3.77 -4.34 -18.06
CA ARG A 92 3.69 -3.64 -19.34
C ARG A 92 2.87 -2.37 -19.19
N ALA A 93 3.40 -1.27 -19.72
CA ALA A 93 2.67 -0.01 -19.90
C ALA A 93 2.32 0.11 -21.39
N ASP A 94 1.08 -0.24 -21.76
CA ASP A 94 0.62 -0.08 -23.13
C ASP A 94 0.15 1.37 -23.35
N THR A 95 0.82 2.04 -24.27
CA THR A 95 0.52 3.42 -24.67
C THR A 95 -0.58 3.50 -25.74
N ALA A 96 -1.13 2.36 -26.19
CA ALA A 96 -2.25 2.35 -27.11
C ALA A 96 -3.55 2.79 -26.41
N ALA A 97 -4.08 3.93 -26.84
CA ALA A 97 -5.45 4.32 -26.53
C ALA A 97 -6.41 3.23 -27.04
N ARG A 98 -7.02 2.47 -26.11
CA ARG A 98 -8.39 1.98 -26.33
C ARG A 98 -9.36 3.14 -26.39
#